data_AF-A0A5B1M3M0-F1
#
_entry.id   AF-A0A5B1M3M0-F1
#
_cell.length_a   1.000
_cell.length_b   1.000
_cell.length_c   1.000
_cell.angle_alpha   90.00
_cell.angle_beta   90.00
_cell.angle_gamma   90.00
#
_symmetry.space_group_name_H-M   'P 1'
#
loop_
_entity.id
_entity.type
_entity.pdbx_description
1 polymer ?
#
loop_
_entity_poly.entity_id
_entity_poly.type
_entity_poly.pdbx_seq_one_letter_code
_entity_poly.pdbx_strand_id
1 'polypeptide(L)'
;MTRSNPASAPGIRAAGVVTFRPGREVLLVHRPKYDDWSFPKGKLERGEHPTAAAVREVAEETGLHVRLGPPLAPQHYRTARGMKTVDYWTGRAVGSDDVSLYRPNHEIDQVAWMRIDKADALLSYAYDRATLAEAVKVRRKTHAVVVLRHAQARSRHTWRDDDRLRPLLKTGAATADRLIPVLAAYDVTRVLSSSSTRCVQTVAPYASMTGWDVQTRRRLTEEHMTEKGIRKIIDEVVDGDEGAVLCTHRPVLPHVYDALGLRPAQRGDELATAEMLVVHVRKGNVVAVERHRVR
;
A
#
# COMPACT_ATOMS: atom_id res chain seq x y z
N MET A 1 -13.60 13.84 44.24
CA MET A 1 -14.12 12.75 43.39
C MET A 1 -14.33 13.29 41.98
N THR A 2 -13.29 13.25 41.15
CA THR A 2 -13.32 13.68 39.75
C THR A 2 -13.95 12.56 38.93
N ARG A 3 -15.10 12.86 38.30
CA ARG A 3 -15.80 11.93 37.40
C ARG A 3 -14.88 11.64 36.21
N SER A 4 -14.39 10.40 36.14
CA SER A 4 -13.73 9.85 34.97
C SER A 4 -14.69 9.89 33.78
N ASN A 5 -14.34 10.65 32.76
CA ASN A 5 -15.00 10.65 31.46
C ASN A 5 -14.92 9.21 30.90
N PRO A 6 -16.04 8.55 30.51
CA PRO A 6 -15.97 7.22 29.94
C PRO A 6 -15.13 7.28 28.66
N ALA A 7 -14.07 6.48 28.61
CA ALA A 7 -13.26 6.31 27.41
C ALA A 7 -14.19 5.97 26.23
N SER A 8 -14.24 6.86 25.24
CA SER A 8 -15.00 6.62 24.01
C SER A 8 -14.60 5.27 23.44
N ALA A 9 -15.58 4.42 23.13
CA ALA A 9 -15.34 3.13 22.49
C ALA A 9 -14.37 3.31 21.31
N PRO A 10 -13.36 2.43 21.15
CA PRO A 10 -12.38 2.57 20.08
C PRO A 10 -13.07 2.63 18.72
N GLY A 11 -12.71 3.62 17.91
CA GLY A 11 -13.31 3.82 16.59
C GLY A 11 -13.12 2.61 15.69
N ILE A 12 -14.13 2.32 14.87
CA ILE A 12 -14.09 1.21 13.90
C ILE A 12 -13.19 1.62 12.74
N ARG A 13 -12.15 0.83 12.46
CA ARG A 13 -11.29 0.99 11.28
C ARG A 13 -11.70 0.02 10.19
N ALA A 14 -11.77 0.51 8.96
CA ALA A 14 -12.09 -0.25 7.77
C ALA A 14 -11.22 0.23 6.60
N ALA A 15 -11.15 -0.57 5.55
CA ALA A 15 -10.44 -0.24 4.34
C ALA A 15 -11.19 -0.78 3.10
N GLY A 16 -11.01 -0.13 1.96
CA GLY A 16 -11.66 -0.52 0.71
C GLY A 16 -10.95 -0.02 -0.54
N VAL A 17 -11.45 -0.43 -1.70
CA VAL A 17 -10.85 -0.11 -2.99
C VAL A 17 -11.90 0.33 -4.00
N VAL A 18 -11.63 1.44 -4.68
CA VAL A 18 -12.35 1.85 -5.88
C VAL A 18 -11.64 1.22 -7.08
N THR A 19 -12.07 0.00 -7.44
CA THR A 19 -11.42 -0.80 -8.49
C THR A 19 -11.91 -0.38 -9.86
N PHE A 20 -10.99 -0.01 -10.76
CA PHE A 20 -11.28 0.36 -12.14
C PHE A 20 -10.77 -0.68 -13.14
N ARG A 21 -11.53 -0.90 -14.22
CA ARG A 21 -11.08 -1.65 -15.40
C ARG A 21 -11.07 -0.75 -16.66
N PRO A 22 -10.67 -1.25 -17.84
CA PRO A 22 -10.84 -0.52 -19.11
C PRO A 22 -12.30 -0.10 -19.36
N GLY A 23 -12.57 0.74 -20.36
CA GLY A 23 -13.95 1.12 -20.69
C GLY A 23 -14.64 2.12 -19.73
N ARG A 24 -13.93 2.68 -18.75
CA ARG A 24 -14.47 3.62 -17.73
C ARG A 24 -15.51 2.96 -16.82
N GLU A 25 -15.21 1.74 -16.39
CA GLU A 25 -16.04 0.99 -15.45
C GLU A 25 -15.37 0.88 -14.08
N VAL A 26 -16.19 0.78 -13.04
CA VAL A 26 -15.83 0.65 -11.64
C VAL A 26 -16.60 -0.52 -11.02
N LEU A 27 -15.95 -1.23 -10.10
CA LEU A 27 -16.54 -2.37 -9.40
C LEU A 27 -17.42 -1.89 -8.24
N LEU A 28 -18.67 -2.33 -8.22
CA LEU A 28 -19.59 -2.13 -7.09
C LEU A 28 -20.11 -3.48 -6.59
N VAL A 29 -20.52 -3.47 -5.32
CA VAL A 29 -21.17 -4.60 -4.65
C VAL A 29 -22.52 -4.17 -4.10
N HIS A 30 -23.49 -5.07 -4.16
CA HIS A 30 -24.80 -4.92 -3.53
C HIS A 30 -24.86 -5.71 -2.22
N ARG A 31 -25.44 -5.10 -1.18
CA ARG A 31 -25.61 -5.74 0.13
C ARG A 31 -27.10 -5.92 0.44
N PRO A 32 -27.63 -7.16 0.44
CA PRO A 32 -29.06 -7.39 0.61
C PRO A 32 -29.57 -6.96 1.99
N LYS A 33 -28.71 -6.97 3.02
CA LYS A 33 -29.06 -6.54 4.37
C LYS A 33 -29.50 -5.07 4.46
N TYR A 34 -28.96 -4.21 3.61
CA TYR A 34 -29.23 -2.77 3.62
C TYR A 34 -29.91 -2.28 2.34
N ASP A 35 -30.05 -3.16 1.34
CA ASP A 35 -30.50 -2.84 -0.01
C ASP A 35 -29.69 -1.66 -0.59
N ASP A 36 -28.36 -1.76 -0.49
CA ASP A 36 -27.44 -0.70 -0.89
C ASP A 36 -26.34 -1.15 -1.84
N TRP A 37 -25.93 -0.22 -2.71
CA TRP A 37 -24.76 -0.34 -3.58
C TRP A 37 -23.62 0.49 -3.00
N SER A 38 -22.46 -0.13 -2.84
CA SER A 38 -21.25 0.55 -2.36
C SER A 38 -19.98 -0.04 -2.99
N PHE A 39 -18.84 0.56 -2.69
CA PHE A 39 -17.54 -0.04 -3.00
C PHE A 39 -17.24 -1.23 -2.07
N PRO A 40 -16.43 -2.21 -2.54
CA PRO A 40 -15.93 -3.24 -1.65
C PRO A 40 -15.10 -2.65 -0.50
N LYS A 41 -15.40 -3.07 0.73
CA LYS A 41 -14.75 -2.62 1.97
C LYS A 41 -15.20 -3.40 3.19
N GLY A 42 -14.27 -3.63 4.10
CA GLY A 42 -14.59 -4.19 5.41
C GLY A 42 -13.62 -3.78 6.49
N LYS A 43 -13.78 -4.40 7.66
CA LYS A 43 -13.11 -3.98 8.90
C LYS A 43 -11.71 -4.56 8.92
N LEU A 44 -10.77 -3.80 9.49
CA LEU A 44 -9.45 -4.33 9.76
C LEU A 44 -9.55 -5.46 10.80
N GLU A 45 -8.84 -6.55 10.54
CA GLU A 45 -8.57 -7.57 11.55
C GLU A 45 -7.55 -7.07 12.59
N ARG A 46 -7.41 -7.82 13.69
CA ARG A 46 -6.52 -7.44 14.78
C ARG A 46 -5.06 -7.44 14.33
N GLY A 47 -4.48 -6.25 14.23
CA GLY A 47 -3.08 -6.05 13.81
C GLY A 47 -2.89 -6.02 12.30
N GLU A 48 -3.97 -6.06 11.52
CA GLU A 48 -3.93 -5.97 10.07
C GLU A 48 -3.61 -4.54 9.62
N HIS A 49 -2.80 -4.42 8.57
CA HIS A 49 -2.50 -3.13 7.96
C HIS A 49 -3.64 -2.71 7.01
N PRO A 50 -4.05 -1.42 6.97
CA PRO A 50 -5.16 -0.96 6.13
C PRO A 50 -5.08 -1.38 4.65
N THR A 51 -3.89 -1.35 4.05
CA THR A 51 -3.69 -1.75 2.64
C THR A 51 -3.92 -3.25 2.43
N ALA A 52 -3.55 -4.08 3.41
CA ALA A 52 -3.78 -5.52 3.39
C ALA A 52 -5.27 -5.83 3.53
N ALA A 53 -5.94 -5.15 4.46
CA ALA A 53 -7.39 -5.22 4.61
C ALA A 53 -8.10 -4.83 3.31
N ALA A 54 -7.70 -3.72 2.67
CA ALA A 54 -8.33 -3.25 1.43
C ALA A 54 -8.33 -4.32 0.33
N VAL A 55 -7.20 -5.00 0.09
CA VAL A 55 -7.10 -6.03 -0.96
C VAL A 55 -7.76 -7.34 -0.54
N ARG A 56 -7.71 -7.71 0.75
CA ARG A 56 -8.39 -8.88 1.29
C ARG A 56 -9.90 -8.76 1.14
N GLU A 57 -10.46 -7.62 1.54
CA GLU A 57 -11.91 -7.36 1.48
C GLU A 57 -12.43 -7.38 0.04
N VAL A 58 -11.67 -6.86 -0.93
CA VAL A 58 -12.04 -6.99 -2.35
C VAL A 58 -12.06 -8.46 -2.77
N ALA A 59 -11.06 -9.25 -2.37
CA ALA A 59 -11.01 -10.67 -2.71
C ALA A 59 -12.17 -11.46 -2.06
N GLU A 60 -12.50 -11.18 -0.80
CA GLU A 60 -13.62 -11.82 -0.08
C GLU A 60 -14.98 -11.45 -0.67
N GLU A 61 -15.21 -10.15 -0.93
CA GLU A 61 -16.51 -9.65 -1.39
C GLU A 61 -16.74 -9.88 -2.89
N THR A 62 -15.69 -10.06 -3.70
CA THR A 62 -15.82 -10.08 -5.18
C THR A 62 -15.10 -11.23 -5.88
N GLY A 63 -14.21 -11.95 -5.18
CA GLY A 63 -13.33 -12.95 -5.76
C GLY A 63 -12.16 -12.38 -6.57
N LEU A 64 -12.06 -11.06 -6.73
CA LEU A 64 -11.00 -10.43 -7.49
C LEU A 64 -9.75 -10.19 -6.63
N HIS A 65 -8.59 -10.56 -7.18
CA HIS A 65 -7.32 -10.06 -6.70
C HIS A 65 -7.03 -8.70 -7.32
N VAL A 66 -6.70 -7.71 -6.49
CA VAL A 66 -6.41 -6.36 -6.94
C VAL A 66 -5.08 -5.86 -6.42
N ARG A 67 -4.49 -4.94 -7.18
CA ARG A 67 -3.36 -4.12 -6.75
C ARG A 67 -3.80 -2.68 -6.52
N LEU A 68 -3.25 -2.07 -5.48
CA LEU A 68 -3.57 -0.71 -5.09
C LEU A 68 -2.86 0.31 -5.99
N GLY A 69 -3.59 1.38 -6.31
CA GLY A 69 -3.10 2.61 -6.91
C GLY A 69 -3.13 3.76 -5.89
N PRO A 70 -3.19 5.03 -6.36
CA PRO A 70 -3.20 6.19 -5.48
C PRO A 70 -4.22 6.11 -4.32
N PRO A 71 -3.85 6.57 -3.11
CA PRO A 71 -4.77 6.68 -1.99
C PRO A 71 -5.83 7.76 -2.23
N LEU A 72 -6.94 7.66 -1.53
CA LEU A 72 -8.07 8.61 -1.54
C LEU A 72 -8.29 9.18 -0.14
N ALA A 73 -9.07 10.26 -0.04
CA ALA A 73 -9.46 10.80 1.24
C ALA A 73 -10.25 9.76 2.06
N PRO A 74 -9.92 9.57 3.35
CA PRO A 74 -10.65 8.65 4.19
C PRO A 74 -12.06 9.16 4.45
N GLN A 75 -13.02 8.22 4.54
CA GLN A 75 -14.37 8.53 4.98
C GLN A 75 -14.45 8.48 6.50
N HIS A 76 -15.17 9.42 7.10
CA HIS A 76 -15.45 9.45 8.54
C HIS A 76 -16.94 9.64 8.79
N TYR A 77 -17.56 8.68 9.47
CA TYR A 77 -18.98 8.78 9.83
C TYR A 77 -19.30 8.05 11.14
N ARG A 78 -20.35 8.52 11.84
CA ARG A 78 -20.81 7.88 13.07
C ARG A 78 -21.69 6.68 12.75
N THR A 79 -21.51 5.62 13.51
CA THR A 79 -22.38 4.43 13.54
C THR A 79 -22.93 4.25 14.95
N ALA A 80 -23.92 3.37 15.12
CA ALA A 80 -24.41 2.98 16.44
C ALA A 80 -23.31 2.43 17.38
N ARG A 81 -22.19 1.94 16.81
CA ARG A 81 -21.05 1.38 17.54
C ARG A 81 -19.89 2.37 17.75
N GLY A 82 -20.03 3.62 17.31
CA GLY A 82 -18.99 4.65 17.41
C GLY A 82 -18.56 5.24 16.07
N MET A 83 -17.51 6.05 16.10
CA MET A 83 -16.93 6.64 14.89
C MET A 83 -16.31 5.55 14.02
N LYS A 84 -16.65 5.54 12.73
CA LYS A 84 -16.05 4.65 11.73
C LYS A 84 -15.20 5.46 10.76
N THR A 85 -13.99 4.99 10.53
CA THR A 85 -13.05 5.52 9.52
C THR A 85 -12.82 4.45 8.47
N VAL A 86 -12.98 4.80 7.19
CA VAL A 86 -12.69 3.92 6.06
C VAL A 86 -11.58 4.53 5.21
N ASP A 87 -10.44 3.87 5.16
CA ASP A 87 -9.34 4.25 4.27
C ASP A 87 -9.58 3.66 2.87
N TYR A 88 -9.37 4.45 1.82
CA TYR A 88 -9.65 4.04 0.44
C TYR A 88 -8.45 4.24 -0.47
N TRP A 89 -8.33 3.35 -1.45
CA TRP A 89 -7.40 3.46 -2.58
C TRP A 89 -8.15 3.28 -3.88
N THR A 90 -7.59 3.80 -4.97
CA THR A 90 -7.93 3.25 -6.29
C THR A 90 -7.28 1.87 -6.46
N GLY A 91 -7.82 1.03 -7.35
CA GLY A 91 -7.20 -0.26 -7.62
C GLY A 91 -7.53 -0.82 -8.99
N ARG A 92 -6.87 -1.92 -9.33
CA ARG A 92 -7.06 -2.67 -10.58
C ARG A 92 -6.93 -4.17 -10.32
N ALA A 93 -7.70 -4.96 -11.05
CA ALA A 93 -7.55 -6.41 -11.04
C ALA A 93 -6.13 -6.82 -11.47
N VAL A 94 -5.61 -7.86 -10.83
CA VAL A 94 -4.41 -8.60 -11.20
C VAL A 94 -4.88 -9.94 -11.76
N GLY A 95 -4.53 -10.25 -13.00
CA GLY A 95 -5.08 -11.40 -13.70
C GLY A 95 -6.48 -11.13 -14.25
N SER A 96 -7.40 -12.08 -14.05
CA SER A 96 -8.79 -11.98 -14.52
C SER A 96 -9.55 -10.88 -13.76
N ASP A 97 -10.34 -10.09 -14.48
CA ASP A 97 -11.31 -9.15 -13.92
C ASP A 97 -12.76 -9.65 -14.03
N ASP A 98 -12.93 -10.92 -14.39
CA ASP A 98 -14.24 -11.56 -14.52
C ASP A 98 -14.86 -11.85 -13.15
N VAL A 99 -16.07 -11.35 -12.96
CA VAL A 99 -16.90 -11.56 -11.77
C VAL A 99 -18.12 -12.44 -12.05
N SER A 100 -18.25 -12.99 -13.27
CA SER A 100 -19.39 -13.82 -13.69
C SER A 100 -19.53 -15.12 -12.89
N LEU A 101 -18.42 -15.62 -12.34
CA LEU A 101 -18.37 -16.81 -11.50
C LEU A 101 -18.49 -16.52 -10.00
N TYR A 102 -18.69 -15.25 -9.62
CA TYR A 102 -18.93 -14.90 -8.23
C TYR A 102 -20.15 -15.64 -7.69
N ARG A 103 -20.03 -16.19 -6.48
CA ARG A 103 -21.12 -16.90 -5.81
C ARG A 103 -21.76 -15.97 -4.77
N PRO A 104 -23.00 -15.52 -5.00
CA PRO A 104 -23.76 -14.75 -4.03
C PRO A 104 -23.77 -15.40 -2.65
N ASN A 105 -23.66 -14.57 -1.62
CA ASN A 105 -23.73 -14.99 -0.23
C ASN A 105 -24.64 -14.04 0.57
N HIS A 106 -24.71 -14.23 1.89
CA HIS A 106 -25.60 -13.47 2.76
C HIS A 106 -25.16 -12.02 3.00
N GLU A 107 -23.91 -11.70 2.73
CA GLU A 107 -23.34 -10.35 2.86
C GLU A 107 -23.36 -9.59 1.53
N ILE A 108 -23.03 -10.27 0.43
CA ILE A 108 -22.99 -9.72 -0.92
C ILE A 108 -23.73 -10.64 -1.87
N ASP A 109 -24.85 -10.17 -2.42
CA ASP A 109 -25.68 -10.93 -3.35
C ASP A 109 -25.38 -10.58 -4.82
N GLN A 110 -24.77 -9.43 -5.09
CA GLN A 110 -24.38 -9.01 -6.44
C GLN A 110 -23.03 -8.30 -6.46
N VAL A 111 -22.26 -8.57 -7.51
CA VAL A 111 -21.00 -7.91 -7.86
C VAL A 111 -21.10 -7.49 -9.31
N ALA A 112 -20.83 -6.21 -9.59
CA ALA A 112 -21.00 -5.71 -10.95
C ALA A 112 -19.96 -4.65 -11.33
N TRP A 113 -19.48 -4.76 -12.56
CA TRP A 113 -18.80 -3.67 -13.24
C TRP A 113 -19.82 -2.68 -13.78
N MET A 114 -19.73 -1.44 -13.31
CA MET A 114 -20.64 -0.37 -13.67
C MET A 114 -19.89 0.74 -14.37
N ARG A 115 -20.43 1.27 -15.46
CA ARG A 115 -19.90 2.51 -16.04
C ARG A 115 -19.92 3.62 -14.98
N ILE A 116 -18.89 4.45 -14.93
CA ILE A 116 -18.72 5.48 -13.89
C ILE A 116 -19.94 6.43 -13.79
N ASP A 117 -20.57 6.77 -14.92
CA ASP A 117 -21.79 7.61 -14.95
C ASP A 117 -22.99 6.92 -14.30
N LYS A 118 -23.16 5.62 -14.52
CA LYS A 118 -24.21 4.82 -13.87
C LYS A 118 -23.89 4.54 -12.40
N ALA A 119 -22.62 4.30 -12.07
CA ALA A 119 -22.17 4.05 -10.71
C ALA A 119 -22.50 5.23 -9.80
N ASP A 120 -22.30 6.47 -10.26
CA ASP A 120 -22.66 7.68 -9.50
C ASP A 120 -24.15 7.72 -9.13
N ALA A 121 -25.03 7.34 -10.05
CA ALA A 121 -26.48 7.27 -9.81
C ALA A 121 -26.89 6.08 -8.91
N LEU A 122 -26.15 4.98 -8.94
CA LEU A 122 -26.45 3.77 -8.16
C LEU A 122 -25.94 3.81 -6.72
N LEU A 123 -24.80 4.48 -6.47
CA LEU A 123 -24.20 4.56 -5.14
C LEU A 123 -25.19 5.18 -4.14
N SER A 124 -25.57 4.40 -3.14
CA SER A 124 -26.63 4.77 -2.19
C SER A 124 -26.25 5.98 -1.33
N TYR A 125 -24.97 6.13 -1.01
CA TYR A 125 -24.48 7.13 -0.06
C TYR A 125 -23.76 8.31 -0.74
N ALA A 126 -24.02 9.52 -0.25
CA ALA A 126 -23.36 10.73 -0.75
C ALA A 126 -21.84 10.72 -0.57
N TYR A 127 -21.35 10.12 0.52
CA TYR A 127 -19.91 9.98 0.75
C TYR A 127 -19.25 9.03 -0.27
N ASP A 128 -19.94 7.98 -0.74
CA ASP A 128 -19.40 7.08 -1.77
C ASP A 128 -19.35 7.78 -3.12
N ARG A 129 -20.35 8.60 -3.47
CA ARG A 129 -20.30 9.47 -4.67
C ARG A 129 -19.13 10.46 -4.60
N ALA A 130 -18.87 11.05 -3.43
CA ALA A 130 -17.70 11.90 -3.23
C ALA A 130 -16.38 11.13 -3.42
N THR A 131 -16.28 9.93 -2.87
CA THR A 131 -15.13 9.03 -3.08
C THR A 131 -14.97 8.66 -4.56
N LEU A 132 -16.06 8.37 -5.29
CA LEU A 132 -16.03 8.12 -6.72
C LEU A 132 -15.47 9.32 -7.49
N ALA A 133 -15.98 10.53 -7.20
CA ALA A 133 -15.57 11.76 -7.86
C ALA A 133 -14.09 12.07 -7.65
N GLU A 134 -13.54 11.78 -6.47
CA GLU A 134 -12.10 11.85 -6.21
C GLU A 134 -11.34 10.77 -7.00
N ALA A 135 -11.76 9.51 -6.89
CA ALA A 135 -11.13 8.36 -7.53
C ALA A 135 -11.01 8.52 -9.06
N VAL A 136 -12.03 9.09 -9.71
CA VAL A 136 -12.03 9.32 -11.17
C VAL A 136 -10.87 10.21 -11.62
N LYS A 137 -10.42 11.16 -10.78
CA LYS A 137 -9.30 12.07 -11.07
C LYS A 137 -7.97 11.32 -11.16
N VAL A 138 -7.81 10.28 -10.36
CA VAL A 138 -6.57 9.48 -10.24
C VAL A 138 -6.69 8.05 -10.78
N ARG A 139 -7.83 7.65 -11.36
CA ARG A 139 -8.15 6.28 -11.85
C ARG A 139 -7.17 5.65 -12.84
N ARG A 140 -6.26 6.41 -13.45
CA ARG A 140 -5.40 5.91 -14.53
C ARG A 140 -4.42 4.89 -13.97
N LYS A 141 -4.08 3.85 -14.75
CA LYS A 141 -3.11 2.81 -14.35
C LYS A 141 -1.80 3.48 -13.91
N THR A 142 -1.36 3.13 -12.71
CA THR A 142 -0.05 3.41 -12.12
C THR A 142 0.65 2.10 -11.80
N HIS A 143 1.93 2.18 -11.48
CA HIS A 143 2.66 1.15 -10.74
C HIS A 143 3.30 1.79 -9.51
N ALA A 144 3.63 0.98 -8.51
CA ALA A 144 4.18 1.45 -7.25
C ALA A 144 5.71 1.33 -7.24
N VAL A 145 6.38 2.40 -6.84
CA VAL A 145 7.81 2.40 -6.46
C VAL A 145 7.88 2.62 -4.95
N VAL A 146 8.16 1.54 -4.20
CA VAL A 146 8.20 1.54 -2.75
C VAL A 146 9.62 1.84 -2.27
N VAL A 147 9.82 2.98 -1.62
CA VAL A 147 11.08 3.33 -0.97
C VAL A 147 11.00 2.89 0.49
N LEU A 148 11.78 1.89 0.86
CA LEU A 148 11.74 1.23 2.16
C LEU A 148 13.04 1.46 2.93
N ARG A 149 12.94 1.93 4.17
CA ARG A 149 14.08 1.88 5.09
C ARG A 149 14.15 0.50 5.72
N HIS A 150 15.36 -0.07 5.81
CA HIS A 150 15.56 -1.37 6.48
C HIS A 150 14.93 -1.41 7.89
N ALA A 151 14.53 -2.61 8.32
CA ALA A 151 13.96 -2.85 9.64
C ALA A 151 15.01 -2.70 10.75
N GLN A 152 14.56 -2.80 12.01
CA GLN A 152 15.42 -2.57 13.17
C GLN A 152 16.60 -3.56 13.20
N ALA A 153 17.82 -3.03 13.16
CA ALA A 153 19.07 -3.79 13.18
C ALA A 153 19.82 -3.64 14.50
N ARG A 154 20.81 -4.51 14.75
CA ARG A 154 21.69 -4.38 15.92
C ARG A 154 22.30 -2.97 15.97
N SER A 155 22.62 -2.45 17.16
CA SER A 155 23.24 -1.12 17.27
C SER A 155 24.62 -1.12 16.64
N ARG A 156 24.92 -0.07 15.86
CA ARG A 156 26.23 0.17 15.25
C ARG A 156 27.33 0.30 16.32
N HIS A 157 27.02 0.88 17.48
CA HIS A 157 27.98 1.08 18.57
C HIS A 157 28.43 -0.23 19.23
N THR A 158 27.58 -1.25 19.22
CA THR A 158 27.85 -2.55 19.87
C THR A 158 28.35 -3.62 18.89
N TRP A 159 28.31 -3.33 17.59
CA TRP A 159 28.73 -4.25 16.54
C TRP A 159 30.22 -4.09 16.30
N ARG A 160 30.97 -5.19 16.36
CA ARG A 160 32.45 -5.17 16.31
C ARG A 160 33.04 -5.60 14.96
N ASP A 161 32.20 -6.13 14.08
CA ASP A 161 32.59 -6.53 12.73
C ASP A 161 32.24 -5.44 11.71
N ASP A 162 32.43 -5.77 10.42
CA ASP A 162 32.02 -4.92 9.31
C ASP A 162 30.51 -4.54 9.41
N ASP A 163 30.18 -3.25 9.38
CA ASP A 163 28.80 -2.75 9.49
C ASP A 163 27.89 -3.31 8.39
N ARG A 164 28.45 -3.65 7.22
CA ARG A 164 27.71 -4.24 6.10
C ARG A 164 27.09 -5.59 6.48
N LEU A 165 27.71 -6.32 7.40
CA LEU A 165 27.26 -7.62 7.87
C LEU A 165 26.27 -7.53 9.05
N ARG A 166 26.01 -6.33 9.57
CA ARG A 166 25.16 -6.13 10.75
C ARG A 166 23.72 -6.62 10.51
N PRO A 167 23.23 -7.60 11.28
CA PRO A 167 21.93 -8.22 11.04
C PRO A 167 20.78 -7.44 11.68
N LEU A 168 19.57 -7.79 11.28
CA LEU A 168 18.34 -7.41 11.97
C LEU A 168 18.32 -7.92 13.43
N LEU A 169 17.62 -7.20 14.29
CA LEU A 169 17.17 -7.74 15.57
C LEU A 169 15.99 -8.70 15.34
N LYS A 170 15.66 -9.53 16.35
CA LYS A 170 14.44 -10.37 16.31
C LYS A 170 13.17 -9.55 16.05
N THR A 171 13.07 -8.37 16.67
CA THR A 171 11.97 -7.42 16.41
C THR A 171 11.96 -6.90 14.98
N GLY A 172 13.15 -6.63 14.41
CA GLY A 172 13.31 -6.24 13.02
C GLY A 172 12.87 -7.34 12.05
N ALA A 173 13.24 -8.59 12.32
CA ALA A 173 12.81 -9.75 11.54
C ALA A 173 11.28 -9.92 11.59
N ALA A 174 10.67 -9.86 12.78
CA ALA A 174 9.21 -9.91 12.91
C ALA A 174 8.50 -8.75 12.20
N THR A 175 9.13 -7.57 12.12
CA THR A 175 8.60 -6.44 11.34
C THR A 175 8.73 -6.70 9.83
N ALA A 176 9.80 -7.35 9.39
CA ALA A 176 10.01 -7.73 8.00
C ALA A 176 8.92 -8.70 7.50
N ASP A 177 8.48 -9.64 8.33
CA ASP A 177 7.36 -10.53 8.00
C ASP A 177 6.05 -9.75 7.79
N ARG A 178 5.82 -8.69 8.58
CA ARG A 178 4.63 -7.85 8.46
C ARG A 178 4.64 -6.94 7.23
N LEU A 179 5.79 -6.77 6.56
CA LEU A 179 5.86 -6.05 5.29
C LEU A 179 5.25 -6.85 4.15
N ILE A 180 5.19 -8.18 4.25
CA ILE A 180 4.74 -9.07 3.17
C ILE A 180 3.38 -8.66 2.60
N PRO A 181 2.28 -8.60 3.40
CA PRO A 181 0.98 -8.27 2.86
C PRO A 181 0.89 -6.80 2.38
N VAL A 182 1.74 -5.91 2.91
CA VAL A 182 1.76 -4.50 2.48
C VAL A 182 2.41 -4.36 1.12
N LEU A 183 3.55 -5.02 0.88
CA LEU A 183 4.21 -5.03 -0.43
C LEU A 183 3.37 -5.78 -1.47
N ALA A 184 2.73 -6.89 -1.09
CA ALA A 184 1.83 -7.64 -1.97
C ALA A 184 0.63 -6.80 -2.43
N ALA A 185 0.06 -5.96 -1.56
CA ALA A 185 -1.05 -5.07 -1.92
C ALA A 185 -0.71 -4.10 -3.07
N TYR A 186 0.57 -3.81 -3.29
CA TYR A 186 1.07 -2.95 -4.37
C TYR A 186 1.62 -3.72 -5.57
N ASP A 187 1.49 -5.06 -5.61
CA ASP A 187 1.95 -5.90 -6.72
C ASP A 187 3.44 -5.68 -7.03
N VAL A 188 4.26 -5.73 -5.98
CA VAL A 188 5.72 -5.58 -6.09
C VAL A 188 6.33 -6.85 -6.69
N THR A 189 6.72 -6.82 -7.96
CA THR A 189 7.39 -7.93 -8.65
C THR A 189 8.90 -7.75 -8.72
N ARG A 190 9.41 -6.52 -8.52
CA ARG A 190 10.83 -6.21 -8.51
C ARG A 190 11.35 -5.87 -7.10
N VAL A 191 12.21 -6.72 -6.55
CA VAL A 191 12.79 -6.54 -5.22
C VAL A 191 14.24 -6.06 -5.32
N LEU A 192 14.47 -4.75 -5.16
CA LEU A 192 15.81 -4.16 -5.14
C LEU A 192 16.24 -3.85 -3.71
N SER A 193 17.48 -4.15 -3.38
CA SER A 193 18.00 -3.92 -2.03
C SER A 193 19.45 -3.48 -2.04
N SER A 194 19.82 -2.63 -1.08
CA SER A 194 21.22 -2.48 -0.67
C SER A 194 21.82 -3.84 -0.33
N SER A 195 23.08 -4.07 -0.68
CA SER A 195 23.77 -5.34 -0.39
C SER A 195 24.11 -5.55 1.10
N SER A 196 23.84 -4.59 1.98
CA SER A 196 24.00 -4.77 3.44
C SER A 196 23.01 -5.80 3.99
N THR A 197 23.46 -6.66 4.91
CA THR A 197 22.69 -7.76 5.50
C THR A 197 21.32 -7.32 6.02
N ARG A 198 21.25 -6.22 6.79
CA ARG A 198 19.99 -5.66 7.30
C ARG A 198 18.96 -5.32 6.21
N CYS A 199 19.40 -4.82 5.06
CA CYS A 199 18.49 -4.45 3.97
C CYS A 199 17.98 -5.70 3.26
N VAL A 200 18.86 -6.65 2.96
CA VAL A 200 18.49 -7.94 2.37
C VAL A 200 17.52 -8.70 3.29
N GLN A 201 17.84 -8.82 4.58
CA GLN A 201 16.98 -9.48 5.57
C GLN A 201 15.62 -8.79 5.76
N THR A 202 15.50 -7.50 5.46
CA THR A 202 14.22 -6.79 5.56
C THR A 202 13.24 -7.20 4.45
N VAL A 203 13.75 -7.50 3.25
CA VAL A 203 12.91 -7.87 2.09
C VAL A 203 12.89 -9.37 1.82
N ALA A 204 13.80 -10.13 2.42
CA ALA A 204 13.91 -11.58 2.23
C ALA A 204 12.60 -12.35 2.52
N PRO A 205 11.82 -12.06 3.59
CA PRO A 205 10.56 -12.78 3.82
C PRO A 205 9.56 -12.61 2.67
N TYR A 206 9.47 -11.40 2.10
CA TYR A 206 8.63 -11.11 0.94
C TYR A 206 9.10 -11.85 -0.31
N ALA A 207 10.40 -11.77 -0.61
CA ALA A 207 11.01 -12.49 -1.72
C ALA A 207 10.78 -14.01 -1.62
N SER A 208 10.99 -14.60 -0.44
CA SER A 208 10.74 -16.03 -0.21
C SER A 208 9.28 -16.43 -0.36
N MET A 209 8.33 -15.59 0.08
CA MET A 209 6.90 -15.86 -0.04
C MET A 209 6.40 -15.79 -1.49
N THR A 210 6.93 -14.85 -2.27
CA THR A 210 6.47 -14.55 -3.64
C THR A 210 7.27 -15.26 -4.73
N GLY A 211 8.47 -15.75 -4.42
CA GLY A 211 9.39 -16.33 -5.38
C GLY A 211 10.21 -15.31 -6.18
N TRP A 212 10.08 -14.00 -5.90
CA TRP A 212 10.86 -12.97 -6.57
C TRP A 212 12.28 -12.86 -6.00
N ASP A 213 13.28 -12.73 -6.88
CA ASP A 213 14.67 -12.60 -6.47
C ASP A 213 15.01 -11.23 -5.88
N VAL A 214 15.79 -11.23 -4.79
CA VAL A 214 16.37 -10.00 -4.23
C VAL A 214 17.56 -9.56 -5.08
N GLN A 215 17.35 -8.51 -5.87
CA GLN A 215 18.37 -7.89 -6.70
C GLN A 215 19.20 -6.90 -5.88
N THR A 216 20.38 -7.34 -5.43
CA THR A 216 21.27 -6.45 -4.69
C THR A 216 21.88 -5.37 -5.59
N ARG A 217 21.95 -4.13 -5.09
CA ARG A 217 22.52 -2.97 -5.77
C ARG A 217 23.50 -2.27 -4.84
N ARG A 218 24.80 -2.32 -5.19
CA ARG A 218 25.85 -1.64 -4.40
C ARG A 218 25.61 -0.14 -4.26
N ARG A 219 25.01 0.51 -5.26
CA ARG A 219 24.72 1.96 -5.21
C ARG A 219 23.65 2.34 -4.18
N LEU A 220 22.90 1.39 -3.64
CA LEU A 220 21.96 1.62 -2.54
C LEU A 220 22.62 1.51 -1.15
N THR A 221 23.92 1.17 -1.05
CA THR A 221 24.65 1.10 0.23
C THR A 221 25.19 2.47 0.63
N GLU A 222 25.43 2.68 1.93
CA GLU A 222 25.98 3.95 2.44
C GLU A 222 27.37 4.25 1.85
N GLU A 223 28.20 3.22 1.63
CA GLU A 223 29.61 3.35 1.27
C GLU A 223 29.85 3.55 -0.24
N HIS A 224 28.88 3.18 -1.07
CA HIS A 224 29.04 3.15 -2.53
C HIS A 224 27.98 3.96 -3.27
N MET A 225 27.11 4.63 -2.54
CA MET A 225 26.12 5.55 -3.10
C MET A 225 26.82 6.64 -3.91
N THR A 226 26.30 6.88 -5.11
CA THR A 226 26.59 8.06 -5.91
C THR A 226 25.28 8.57 -6.51
N GLU A 227 25.14 9.88 -6.65
CA GLU A 227 23.91 10.48 -7.19
C GLU A 227 23.56 9.93 -8.58
N LYS A 228 24.55 9.83 -9.47
CA LYS A 228 24.39 9.22 -10.80
C LYS A 228 23.95 7.75 -10.71
N GLY A 229 24.45 7.01 -9.73
CA GLY A 229 24.10 5.61 -9.52
C GLY A 229 22.67 5.44 -9.00
N ILE A 230 22.26 6.27 -8.04
CA ILE A 230 20.88 6.31 -7.54
C ILE A 230 19.92 6.70 -8.66
N ARG A 231 20.22 7.78 -9.39
CA ARG A 231 19.40 8.23 -10.52
C ARG A 231 19.16 7.11 -11.53
N LYS A 232 20.21 6.40 -11.94
CA LYS A 232 20.07 5.25 -12.86
C LYS A 232 19.13 4.17 -12.33
N ILE A 233 19.21 3.84 -11.05
CA ILE A 233 18.32 2.84 -10.42
C ILE A 233 16.87 3.35 -10.37
N ILE A 234 16.68 4.64 -10.08
CA ILE A 234 15.35 5.25 -10.04
C ILE A 234 14.73 5.34 -11.44
N ASP A 235 15.48 5.78 -12.44
CA ASP A 235 15.03 5.81 -13.83
C ASP A 235 14.61 4.40 -14.28
N GLU A 236 15.38 3.36 -13.93
CA GLU A 236 15.06 1.94 -14.23
C GLU A 236 13.69 1.50 -13.68
N VAL A 237 13.31 1.89 -12.46
CA VAL A 237 12.02 1.49 -11.86
C VAL A 237 10.87 2.43 -12.22
N VAL A 238 11.17 3.69 -12.52
CA VAL A 238 10.18 4.72 -12.89
C VAL A 238 9.73 4.55 -14.35
N ASP A 239 10.64 4.18 -15.25
CA ASP A 239 10.36 3.97 -16.67
C ASP A 239 9.77 2.58 -16.96
N GLY A 240 9.86 1.64 -16.01
CA GLY A 240 9.17 0.36 -16.06
C GLY A 240 7.65 0.48 -15.89
N ASP A 241 6.96 -0.66 -15.86
CA ASP A 241 5.52 -0.76 -15.61
C ASP A 241 5.14 -1.75 -14.49
N GLU A 242 6.16 -2.29 -13.84
CA GLU A 242 6.10 -3.24 -12.74
C GLU A 242 6.19 -2.55 -11.37
N GLY A 243 5.53 -3.11 -10.35
CA GLY A 243 5.72 -2.66 -8.98
C GLY A 243 7.13 -3.01 -8.48
N ALA A 244 7.80 -2.08 -7.81
CA ALA A 244 9.15 -2.27 -7.31
C ALA A 244 9.29 -1.84 -5.84
N VAL A 245 10.15 -2.51 -5.08
CA VAL A 245 10.61 -2.06 -3.76
C VAL A 245 12.12 -1.80 -3.79
N LEU A 246 12.54 -0.72 -3.14
CA LEU A 246 13.93 -0.33 -2.96
C LEU A 246 14.22 -0.23 -1.46
N CYS A 247 14.88 -1.25 -0.91
CA CYS A 247 15.30 -1.27 0.49
C CYS A 247 16.68 -0.63 0.67
N THR A 248 16.76 0.44 1.45
CA THR A 248 18.00 1.20 1.67
C THR A 248 18.13 1.77 3.08
N HIS A 249 19.10 2.64 3.28
CA HIS A 249 19.50 3.22 4.55
C HIS A 249 19.10 4.67 4.63
N ARG A 250 18.90 5.14 5.86
CA ARG A 250 18.58 6.53 6.15
C ARG A 250 19.47 7.55 5.41
N PRO A 251 20.82 7.45 5.41
CA PRO A 251 21.66 8.45 4.73
C PRO A 251 21.51 8.47 3.22
N VAL A 252 20.99 7.40 2.62
CA VAL A 252 20.80 7.27 1.16
C VAL A 252 19.43 7.79 0.71
N LEU A 253 18.44 7.78 1.62
CA LEU A 253 17.06 8.20 1.32
C LEU A 253 16.94 9.60 0.68
N PRO A 254 17.67 10.65 1.12
CA PRO A 254 17.57 11.97 0.48
C PRO A 254 17.86 11.91 -1.02
N HIS A 255 18.91 11.19 -1.44
CA HIS A 255 19.28 11.05 -2.84
C HIS A 255 18.24 10.26 -3.65
N VAL A 256 17.58 9.28 -3.03
CA VAL A 256 16.46 8.56 -3.65
C VAL A 256 15.27 9.50 -3.86
N TYR A 257 14.94 10.33 -2.88
CA TYR A 257 13.85 11.31 -3.00
C TYR A 257 14.12 12.36 -4.06
N ASP A 258 15.36 12.85 -4.13
CA ASP A 258 15.77 13.85 -5.12
C ASP A 258 15.75 13.27 -6.54
N ALA A 259 16.17 12.01 -6.70
CA ALA A 259 16.08 11.30 -7.98
C ALA A 259 14.62 11.05 -8.41
N LEU A 260 13.72 10.77 -7.46
CA LEU A 260 12.27 10.65 -7.69
C LEU A 260 11.56 12.01 -7.89
N GLY A 261 12.27 13.13 -7.71
CA GLY A 261 11.70 14.48 -7.80
C GLY A 261 10.68 14.79 -6.70
N LEU A 262 10.79 14.16 -5.53
CA LEU A 262 9.84 14.35 -4.43
C LEU A 262 10.10 15.67 -3.69
N ARG A 263 9.06 16.50 -3.57
CA ARG A 263 9.12 17.72 -2.77
C ARG A 263 9.13 17.40 -1.26
N PRO A 264 9.67 18.27 -0.39
CA PRO A 264 9.65 18.07 1.06
C PRO A 264 8.27 17.72 1.64
N ALA A 265 7.21 18.41 1.17
CA ALA A 265 5.84 18.15 1.58
C ALA A 265 5.30 16.75 1.20
N GLN A 266 5.89 16.09 0.20
CA GLN A 266 5.47 14.76 -0.25
C GLN A 266 6.17 13.63 0.50
N ARG A 267 7.43 13.84 0.91
CA ARG A 267 8.21 12.83 1.66
C ARG A 267 7.94 12.87 3.17
N GLY A 268 7.59 14.04 3.70
CA GLY A 268 7.46 14.26 5.14
C GLY A 268 8.80 14.17 5.87
N ASP A 269 8.76 13.79 7.15
CA ASP A 269 9.95 13.62 7.97
C ASP A 269 10.81 12.41 7.52
N GLU A 270 11.94 12.20 8.16
CA GLU A 270 12.77 11.02 7.94
C GLU A 270 12.00 9.71 8.16
N LEU A 271 12.15 8.72 7.28
CA LEU A 271 11.55 7.39 7.47
C LEU A 271 12.15 6.70 8.70
N ALA A 272 11.30 6.21 9.60
CA ALA A 272 11.68 5.29 10.66
C ALA A 272 12.07 3.92 10.07
N THR A 273 12.70 3.06 10.87
CA THR A 273 13.03 1.69 10.44
C THR A 273 11.77 0.91 10.07
N ALA A 274 11.81 0.19 8.95
CA ALA A 274 10.66 -0.51 8.34
C ALA A 274 9.49 0.39 7.93
N GLU A 275 9.70 1.71 7.90
CA GLU A 275 8.75 2.63 7.30
C GLU A 275 9.03 2.76 5.79
N MET A 276 7.97 2.98 5.02
CA MET A 276 8.07 3.10 3.57
C MET A 276 7.30 4.31 3.04
N LEU A 277 7.78 4.85 1.93
CA LEU A 277 7.01 5.69 1.02
C LEU A 277 6.62 4.85 -0.19
N VAL A 278 5.35 4.87 -0.55
CA VAL A 278 4.85 4.29 -1.80
C VAL A 278 4.63 5.43 -2.78
N VAL A 279 5.38 5.39 -3.87
CA VAL A 279 5.34 6.40 -4.93
C VAL A 279 4.58 5.81 -6.11
N HIS A 280 3.40 6.37 -6.40
CA HIS A 280 2.59 5.95 -7.53
C HIS A 280 3.09 6.64 -8.79
N VAL A 281 3.58 5.86 -9.75
CA VAL A 281 4.20 6.34 -10.97
C VAL A 281 3.32 6.03 -12.17
N ARG A 282 3.28 6.96 -13.13
CA ARG A 282 2.63 6.77 -14.43
C ARG A 282 3.39 7.49 -15.52
N LYS A 283 3.79 6.76 -16.56
CA LYS A 283 4.52 7.31 -17.71
C LYS A 283 5.73 8.15 -17.25
N GLY A 284 6.54 7.58 -16.35
CA GLY A 284 7.70 8.25 -15.75
C GLY A 284 7.40 9.38 -14.75
N ASN A 285 6.13 9.69 -14.47
CA ASN A 285 5.77 10.80 -13.59
C ASN A 285 5.17 10.32 -12.26
N VAL A 286 5.57 10.95 -11.16
CA VAL A 286 4.96 10.74 -9.84
C VAL A 286 3.57 11.38 -9.81
N VAL A 287 2.54 10.59 -9.53
CA VAL A 287 1.14 11.07 -9.48
C VAL A 287 0.58 11.12 -8.05
N ALA A 288 1.08 10.29 -7.14
CA ALA A 288 0.73 10.31 -5.73
C ALA A 288 1.85 9.71 -4.90
N VAL A 289 1.90 10.07 -3.62
CA VAL A 289 2.84 9.53 -2.64
C VAL A 289 2.08 9.28 -1.36
N GLU A 290 2.29 8.12 -0.74
CA GLU A 290 1.76 7.78 0.57
C GLU A 290 2.82 7.15 1.47
N ARG A 291 2.57 7.19 2.77
CA ARG A 291 3.52 6.76 3.78
C ARG A 291 2.89 5.67 4.65
N HIS A 292 3.61 4.57 4.82
CA HIS A 292 3.15 3.47 5.66
C HIS A 292 4.18 3.10 6.70
N ARG A 293 3.67 2.86 7.90
CA ARG A 293 4.42 2.30 9.00
C ARG A 293 3.80 0.98 9.40
N VAL A 294 4.56 -0.08 9.19
CA VAL A 294 4.21 -1.41 9.69
C VAL A 294 4.61 -1.49 11.16
N ARG A 295 3.67 -1.84 12.04
CA ARG A 295 3.86 -1.88 13.50
C ARG A 295 3.82 -3.29 14.03
#